data_AF-A0A651FHJ0-F1
#
_entry.id   AF-A0A651FHJ0-F1
#
_cell.length_a   1.000
_cell.length_b   1.000
_cell.length_c   1.000
_cell.angle_alpha   90.00
_cell.angle_beta   90.00
_cell.angle_gamma   90.00
#
_symmetry.space_group_name_H-M   'P 1'
#
loop_
_entity.id
_entity.type
_entity.pdbx_description
1 polymer ?
#
loop_
_entity_poly.entity_id
_entity_poly.type
_entity_poly.pdbx_seq_one_letter_code
_entity_poly.pdbx_strand_id
1 'polypeptide(L)' 'MATIHISEIQRILADRGEKDALPWASGGFFLEILFDDPTKPTSSVDEELKYKVITTDCPYGNVVILFHENGDLKSIEIC' A
#
# COMPACT_ATOMS: atom_id res chain seq x y z
N MET A 1 -11.26 8.90 13.48
CA MET A 1 -10.13 8.17 12.89
C MET A 1 -10.65 6.82 12.44
N ALA A 2 -10.53 6.48 11.16
CA ALA A 2 -10.86 5.14 10.69
C ALA A 2 -9.57 4.31 10.68
N THR A 3 -9.66 3.06 11.12
CA THR A 3 -8.55 2.11 11.12
C THR A 3 -9.06 0.84 10.47
N ILE A 4 -8.24 0.25 9.59
CA ILE A 4 -8.50 -1.04 8.97
C ILE A 4 -7.27 -1.92 9.21
N HIS A 5 -7.48 -3.16 9.63
CA HIS A 5 -6.37 -4.08 9.86
C HIS A 5 -5.98 -4.77 8.55
N ILE A 6 -4.68 -5.05 8.36
CA ILE A 6 -4.20 -5.81 7.19
C ILE A 6 -4.92 -7.16 7.06
N SER A 7 -5.21 -7.82 8.17
CA SER A 7 -5.98 -9.06 8.20
C SER A 7 -7.41 -8.90 7.65
N GLU A 8 -8.03 -7.73 7.80
CA GLU A 8 -9.34 -7.45 7.21
C GLU A 8 -9.25 -7.23 5.70
N ILE A 9 -8.22 -6.51 5.24
CA ILE A 9 -7.96 -6.33 3.80
C ILE A 9 -7.71 -7.69 3.15
N GLN A 10 -6.86 -8.53 3.74
CA GLN A 10 -6.59 -9.89 3.27
C GLN A 10 -7.87 -10.73 3.17
N ARG A 11 -8.77 -10.63 4.15
CA ARG A 11 -10.06 -11.33 4.09
C ARG A 11 -10.91 -10.83 2.92
N ILE A 12 -11.02 -9.52 2.74
CA ILE A 12 -11.79 -8.91 1.63
C ILE A 12 -11.23 -9.37 0.27
N LEU A 13 -9.91 -9.39 0.11
CA LEU A 13 -9.25 -9.85 -1.12
C LEU A 13 -9.45 -11.35 -1.35
N ALA A 14 -9.31 -12.16 -0.30
CA ALA A 14 -9.57 -13.60 -0.37
C ALA A 14 -11.02 -13.91 -0.78
N ASP A 15 -12.00 -13.15 -0.25
CA ASP A 15 -13.42 -13.27 -0.60
C ASP A 15 -13.67 -12.91 -2.08
N ARG A 16 -12.80 -12.08 -2.70
CA ARG A 16 -12.80 -11.77 -4.14
C ARG A 16 -12.04 -12.80 -4.99
N GLY A 17 -11.35 -13.75 -4.36
CA GLY A 17 -10.55 -14.78 -5.03
C GLY A 17 -9.08 -14.41 -5.23
N GLU A 18 -8.63 -13.27 -4.73
CA GLU A 18 -7.24 -12.81 -4.72
C GLU A 18 -6.52 -13.45 -3.53
N LYS A 19 -5.87 -14.59 -3.76
CA LYS A 19 -5.32 -15.46 -2.70
C LYS A 19 -3.82 -15.31 -2.51
N ASP A 20 -3.15 -14.57 -3.37
CA ASP A 20 -1.72 -14.23 -3.33
C ASP A 20 -1.33 -13.43 -2.09
N ALA A 21 -2.24 -12.61 -1.55
CA ALA A 21 -2.02 -11.88 -0.30
C ALA A 21 -2.16 -12.73 0.98
N LEU A 22 -2.48 -14.04 0.86
CA LEU A 22 -2.75 -14.91 2.00
C LEU A 22 -1.50 -15.62 2.56
N PRO A 23 -1.46 -15.90 3.88
CA PRO A 23 -0.31 -16.52 4.53
C PRO A 23 0.18 -17.85 3.97
N TRP A 24 -0.70 -18.57 3.29
CA TRP A 24 -0.42 -19.89 2.77
C TRP A 24 -0.06 -19.86 1.27
N ALA A 25 -0.11 -18.70 0.62
CA ALA A 25 0.25 -18.55 -0.78
C ALA A 25 1.77 -18.66 -0.97
N SER A 26 2.19 -19.36 -2.03
CA SER A 26 3.62 -19.47 -2.37
C SER A 26 4.11 -18.15 -2.96
N GLY A 27 5.04 -17.48 -2.29
CA GLY A 27 5.65 -16.25 -2.79
C GLY A 27 5.94 -15.21 -1.72
N GLY A 28 5.18 -15.19 -0.63
CA GLY A 28 5.26 -14.15 0.41
C GLY A 28 3.91 -13.46 0.61
N PHE A 29 3.87 -12.48 1.52
CA PHE A 29 2.67 -11.69 1.80
C PHE A 29 2.74 -10.37 1.02
N PHE A 30 2.34 -10.37 -0.25
CA PHE A 30 2.33 -9.13 -1.02
C PHE A 30 0.97 -8.46 -0.93
N LEU A 31 0.97 -7.21 -0.47
CA LEU A 31 -0.19 -6.34 -0.53
C LEU A 31 0.25 -4.99 -1.05
N GLU A 32 -0.35 -4.54 -2.15
CA GLU A 32 -0.19 -3.18 -2.68
C GLU A 32 -1.52 -2.44 -2.54
N ILE A 33 -1.49 -1.30 -1.85
CA ILE A 33 -2.63 -0.40 -1.78
C ILE A 33 -2.31 0.80 -2.67
N LEU A 34 -3.01 0.91 -3.80
CA LEU A 34 -2.89 2.01 -4.74
C LEU A 34 -3.81 3.18 -4.35
N PHE A 35 -3.29 4.40 -4.50
CA PHE A 35 -4.01 5.64 -4.20
C PHE A 35 -4.26 6.49 -5.44
N ASP A 36 -4.00 5.95 -6.64
CA ASP A 36 -4.16 6.60 -7.94
C ASP A 36 -5.64 6.66 -8.35
N ASP A 37 -6.42 7.48 -7.67
CA ASP A 37 -7.77 7.83 -8.12
C ASP A 37 -7.68 8.93 -9.20
N PRO A 38 -7.89 8.61 -10.49
CA PRO A 38 -7.79 9.59 -11.57
C PRO A 38 -8.85 10.69 -11.48
N THR A 39 -9.87 10.52 -10.64
CA THR A 39 -10.94 11.50 -10.43
C THR A 39 -10.61 12.53 -9.35
N LYS A 40 -9.54 12.31 -8.57
CA LYS A 40 -9.11 13.28 -7.55
C LYS A 40 -8.12 14.29 -8.12
N PRO A 41 -8.43 15.60 -8.06
CA PRO A 41 -7.47 16.61 -8.42
C PRO A 41 -6.32 16.63 -7.43
N THR A 42 -5.09 16.62 -7.94
CA THR A 42 -3.87 16.70 -7.14
C THR A 42 -3.68 18.13 -6.66
N SER A 43 -3.69 18.33 -5.34
CA SER A 43 -3.61 19.66 -4.73
C SER A 43 -2.21 19.93 -4.22
N SER A 44 -1.47 20.80 -4.93
CA SER A 44 -0.12 21.29 -4.59
C SER A 44 0.96 20.22 -4.41
N VAL A 45 2.16 20.51 -4.92
CA VAL A 45 3.28 19.57 -4.79
C VAL A 45 3.86 19.63 -3.39
N ASP A 46 3.94 18.49 -2.70
CA ASP A 46 4.81 18.34 -1.54
C ASP A 46 6.24 18.00 -2.02
N GLU A 47 7.08 19.03 -2.13
CA GLU A 47 8.46 18.88 -2.60
C GLU A 47 9.32 18.04 -1.65
N GLU A 48 8.95 17.90 -0.37
CA GLU A 48 9.69 17.04 0.54
C GLU A 48 9.47 15.57 0.20
N LEU A 49 8.24 15.20 -0.18
CA LEU A 49 7.84 13.81 -0.42
C LEU A 49 8.00 13.38 -1.88
N LYS A 50 8.24 14.32 -2.79
CA LYS A 50 8.44 14.07 -4.21
C LYS A 50 9.43 12.95 -4.50
N TYR A 51 8.93 11.91 -5.18
CA TYR A 51 9.68 10.69 -5.53
C TYR A 51 10.33 9.96 -4.34
N LYS A 52 9.92 10.22 -3.10
CA LYS A 52 10.46 9.52 -1.95
C LYS A 52 10.00 8.07 -1.92
N VAL A 53 10.90 7.25 -1.40
CA VAL A 53 10.67 5.87 -1.01
C VAL A 53 11.01 5.79 0.47
N ILE A 54 10.04 5.45 1.31
CA ILE A 54 10.25 5.23 2.74
C ILE A 54 10.09 3.75 3.02
N THR A 55 11.09 3.15 3.64
CA THR A 55 11.04 1.73 4.05
C THR A 55 11.10 1.64 5.56
N THR A 56 10.25 0.79 6.15
CA THR A 56 10.25 0.51 7.59
C THR A 56 9.94 -0.96 7.85
N ASP A 57 10.55 -1.51 8.88
CA ASP A 57 10.27 -2.88 9.33
C ASP A 57 8.95 -2.96 10.10
N CYS A 58 8.28 -4.11 10.01
CA CYS A 58 7.12 -4.46 10.82
C CYS A 58 7.07 -5.98 11.10
N PRO A 59 6.18 -6.46 11.98
CA PRO A 59 6.05 -7.90 12.26
C PRO A 59 5.68 -8.77 11.06
N TYR A 60 5.17 -8.18 9.97
CA TYR A 60 4.75 -8.88 8.76
C TYR A 60 5.80 -8.83 7.63
N GLY A 61 6.96 -8.20 7.86
CA GLY A 61 7.99 -7.98 6.84
C GLY A 61 8.34 -6.50 6.72
N ASN A 62 8.64 -6.05 5.51
CA ASN A 62 8.95 -4.65 5.24
C ASN A 62 7.73 -3.92 4.70
N VAL A 63 7.53 -2.68 5.13
CA VAL A 63 6.58 -1.75 4.54
C VAL A 63 7.36 -0.76 3.68
N VAL A 64 6.97 -0.64 2.41
CA VAL A 64 7.49 0.35 1.48
C VAL A 64 6.38 1.34 1.16
N ILE A 65 6.65 2.62 1.39
CA ILE A 65 5.73 3.73 1.13
C ILE A 65 6.31 4.53 -0.04
N LEU A 66 5.56 4.59 -1.14
CA LEU A 66 5.97 5.24 -2.38
C LEU A 66 5.18 6.52 -2.59
N PHE A 67 5.86 7.56 -3.04
CA PHE A 67 5.25 8.86 -3.37
C PHE A 67 5.46 9.22 -4.85
N HIS A 68 4.49 9.91 -5.43
CA HIS A 68 4.50 10.41 -6.79
C HIS A 68 5.37 11.67 -6.96
N GLU A 69 5.45 12.17 -8.20
CA GLU A 69 6.18 13.38 -8.56
C GLU A 69 5.62 14.68 -7.97
N ASN A 70 4.36 14.63 -7.57
CA ASN A 70 3.66 15.71 -6.90
C ASN A 70 3.70 15.54 -5.37
N GLY A 71 4.42 14.55 -4.85
CA GLY A 71 4.49 14.29 -3.41
C GLY A 71 3.26 13.58 -2.83
N ASP A 72 2.27 13.22 -3.64
CA ASP A 72 1.13 12.43 -3.19
C ASP A 72 1.53 10.97 -2.94
N LEU A 73 0.86 10.33 -1.99
CA LEU A 73 1.02 8.91 -1.72
C LEU A 73 0.61 8.12 -2.97
N LYS A 74 1.52 7.29 -3.51
CA LYS A 74 1.30 6.41 -4.65
C LYS A 74 0.79 5.05 -4.19
N SER A 75 1.59 4.39 -3.36
CA SER A 75 1.29 3.06 -2.87
C SER A 75 1.91 2.78 -1.51
N ILE A 76 1.28 1.83 -0.81
CA ILE A 76 1.86 1.18 0.37
C ILE A 76 1.96 -0.30 0.04
N GLU A 77 3.18 -0.82 0.12
CA GLU A 77 3.52 -2.20 -0.20
C GLU A 77 3.99 -2.92 1.06
N ILE A 78 3.48 -4.13 1.29
CA ILE A 78 3.98 -5.06 2.31
C ILE A 78 4.67 -6.21 1.59
N CYS A 79 5.88 -6.56 2.02
CA CYS A 79 6.72 -7.60 1.41
C CYS A 79 7.36 -8.51 2.48
#